data_AF-A0A935W3M2-F1
#
_entry.id   AF-A0A935W3M2-F1
#
_cell.length_a   1.000
_cell.length_b   1.000
_cell.length_c   1.000
_cell.angle_alpha   90.00
_cell.angle_beta   90.00
_cell.angle_gamma   90.00
#
_symmetry.space_group_name_H-M   'P 1'
#
loop_
_entity.id
_entity.type
_entity.pdbx_description
1 polymer ?
#
loop_
_entity_poly.entity_id
_entity_poly.type
_entity_poly.pdbx_seq_one_letter_code
_entity_poly.pdbx_strand_id
1 'polypeptide(L)'
;MKPLSIQIVPAQPGFVTVIDFDDVKKVELGEPVIAWRIETHSVEKSDDVFSSCIAITVDGDAVSNCIGVQNPDNTVTVFEESTYASLAELQTNRYPNA
;
A
#
# COMPACT_ATOMS: atom_id res chain seq x y z
N MET A 1 -2.06 12.74 14.11
CA MET A 1 -3.17 12.61 15.08
C MET A 1 -2.95 11.32 15.87
N LYS A 2 -3.43 11.23 17.13
CA LYS A 2 -3.35 9.99 17.90
C LYS A 2 -4.50 9.07 17.46
N PRO A 3 -4.25 7.79 17.11
CA PRO A 3 -5.33 6.89 16.73
C PRO A 3 -6.26 6.62 17.91
N LEU A 4 -7.57 6.57 17.62
CA LEU A 4 -8.61 6.13 18.55
C LEU A 4 -8.52 4.62 18.79
N SER A 5 -8.22 3.85 17.74
CA SER A 5 -8.02 2.41 17.82
C SER A 5 -6.97 1.94 16.81
N ILE A 6 -6.27 0.87 17.18
CA ILE A 6 -5.30 0.17 16.32
C ILE A 6 -5.70 -1.30 16.30
N GLN A 7 -5.89 -1.86 15.11
CA GLN A 7 -6.16 -3.29 14.91
C GLN A 7 -5.12 -3.87 13.95
N ILE A 8 -4.65 -5.08 14.25
CA ILE A 8 -3.78 -5.84 13.35
C ILE A 8 -4.57 -7.02 12.82
N VAL A 9 -4.71 -7.11 11.50
CA VAL A 9 -5.42 -8.18 10.81
C VAL A 9 -4.43 -8.97 9.95
N PRO A 10 -4.31 -10.30 10.09
CA PRO A 10 -3.45 -11.09 9.21
C PRO A 10 -3.81 -10.90 7.73
N ALA A 11 -2.80 -10.75 6.88
CA ALA A 11 -3.01 -10.67 5.45
C ALA A 11 -3.29 -12.08 4.89
N GLN A 12 -4.10 -12.17 3.84
CA GLN A 12 -4.15 -13.41 3.07
C GLN A 12 -2.81 -13.62 2.37
N PRO A 13 -2.38 -14.87 2.12
CA PRO A 13 -1.15 -15.12 1.38
C PRO A 13 -1.22 -14.53 -0.05
N GLY A 14 -0.09 -14.04 -0.55
CA GLY A 14 0.05 -13.57 -1.93
C GLY A 14 0.04 -12.06 -2.11
N PHE A 15 -0.15 -11.27 -1.05
CA PHE A 15 0.07 -9.82 -1.12
C PHE A 15 1.56 -9.48 -1.03
N VAL A 16 2.00 -8.55 -1.88
CA VAL A 16 3.39 -8.06 -1.93
C VAL A 16 3.38 -6.54 -2.05
N THR A 17 4.27 -5.83 -1.37
CA THR A 17 4.37 -4.37 -1.50
C THR A 17 4.79 -3.96 -2.91
N VAL A 18 4.34 -2.81 -3.38
CA VAL A 18 4.80 -2.18 -4.63
C VAL A 18 5.59 -0.94 -4.26
N ILE A 19 6.84 -0.91 -4.71
CA ILE A 19 7.83 0.12 -4.37
C ILE A 19 8.07 1.00 -5.59
N ASP A 20 8.09 2.31 -5.38
CA ASP A 20 8.40 3.30 -6.41
C ASP A 20 9.81 3.87 -6.23
N PHE A 21 10.64 3.75 -7.26
CA PHE A 21 11.97 4.31 -7.34
C PHE A 21 12.01 5.41 -8.40
N ASP A 22 11.60 6.61 -7.99
CA ASP A 22 11.44 7.75 -8.89
C ASP A 22 12.75 8.23 -9.52
N ASP A 23 13.86 8.06 -8.80
CA ASP A 23 15.20 8.41 -9.26
C ASP A 23 15.65 7.59 -10.49
N VAL A 24 15.29 6.30 -10.52
CA VAL A 24 15.54 5.39 -11.65
C VAL A 24 14.31 5.11 -12.49
N LYS A 25 13.20 5.82 -12.24
CA LYS A 25 11.91 5.71 -12.95
C LYS A 25 11.40 4.27 -13.05
N LYS A 26 11.37 3.58 -11.92
CA LYS A 26 11.04 2.15 -11.87
C LYS A 26 10.10 1.83 -10.72
N VAL A 27 9.07 1.04 -11.01
CA VAL A 27 8.26 0.36 -9.99
C VAL A 27 8.68 -1.11 -9.87
N GLU A 28 8.76 -1.61 -8.65
CA GLU A 28 9.15 -3.00 -8.37
C GLU A 28 8.26 -3.63 -7.29
N LEU A 29 8.28 -4.96 -7.23
CA LEU A 29 7.74 -5.67 -6.08
C LEU A 29 8.77 -5.67 -4.95
N GLY A 30 8.29 -5.41 -3.74
CA GLY A 30 9.07 -5.46 -2.52
C GLY A 30 8.80 -6.72 -1.72
N GLU A 31 8.57 -6.52 -0.42
CA GLU A 31 8.40 -7.61 0.54
C GLU A 31 6.95 -8.15 0.58
N PRO A 32 6.77 -9.41 1.00
CA PRO A 32 5.44 -9.94 1.30
C PRO A 32 4.76 -9.16 2.42
N VAL A 33 3.45 -8.92 2.26
CA VAL A 33 2.61 -8.36 3.31
C VAL A 33 2.12 -9.51 4.20
N ILE A 34 2.40 -9.43 5.50
CA ILE A 34 2.02 -10.45 6.49
C ILE A 34 0.80 -10.05 7.31
N ALA A 35 0.53 -8.74 7.43
CA ALA A 35 -0.60 -8.21 8.15
C ALA A 35 -0.98 -6.80 7.65
N TRP A 36 -2.15 -6.34 8.08
CA TRP A 36 -2.65 -4.99 7.88
C TRP A 36 -2.82 -4.33 9.23
N ARG A 37 -2.23 -3.15 9.41
CA ARG A 37 -2.55 -2.26 10.53
C ARG A 37 -3.67 -1.34 10.10
N ILE A 38 -4.79 -1.41 10.80
CA ILE A 38 -5.92 -0.50 10.64
C ILE A 38 -5.85 0.50 11.77
N GLU A 39 -5.62 1.77 11.44
CA GLU A 39 -5.64 2.88 12.39
C GLU A 39 -6.89 3.71 12.16
N THR A 40 -7.73 3.84 13.18
CA THR A 40 -8.93 4.69 13.12
C THR A 40 -8.66 6.00 13.84
N HIS A 41 -8.98 7.11 13.18
CA HIS A 41 -8.76 8.47 13.66
C HIS A 41 -10.07 9.25 13.64
N SER A 42 -10.27 10.17 14.59
CA SER A 42 -11.35 11.16 14.54
C SER A 42 -11.02 12.24 13.51
N VAL A 43 -12.02 12.69 12.75
CA VAL A 43 -11.91 13.89 11.92
C VAL A 43 -12.07 15.13 12.81
N GLU A 44 -11.16 16.11 12.73
CA GLU A 44 -11.29 17.33 13.52
C GLU A 44 -12.60 18.08 13.20
N LYS A 45 -13.33 18.48 14.24
CA LYS A 45 -14.59 19.25 14.13
C LYS A 45 -15.72 18.52 13.40
N SER A 46 -15.67 17.19 13.32
CA SER A 46 -16.78 16.34 12.90
C SER A 46 -16.93 15.16 13.88
N ASP A 47 -18.11 14.54 13.90
CA ASP A 47 -18.32 13.24 14.56
C ASP A 47 -17.86 12.06 13.68
N ASP A 48 -17.31 12.36 12.50
CA ASP A 48 -16.81 11.37 11.55
C ASP A 48 -15.50 10.73 12.04
N VAL A 49 -15.32 9.48 11.63
CA VAL A 49 -14.07 8.74 11.78
C VAL A 49 -13.57 8.31 10.40
N PHE A 50 -12.26 8.27 10.24
CA PHE A 50 -11.63 7.64 9.07
C PHE A 50 -10.66 6.57 9.52
N SER A 51 -10.45 5.57 8.67
CA SER A 51 -9.48 4.50 8.92
C SER A 51 -8.43 4.48 7.82
N SER A 52 -7.17 4.37 8.22
CA SER A 52 -6.04 4.12 7.33
C SER A 52 -5.66 2.65 7.41
N CYS A 53 -5.44 2.02 6.26
CA CYS A 53 -4.94 0.65 6.16
C CYS A 53 -3.46 0.69 5.75
N ILE A 54 -2.58 0.15 6.58
CA ILE A 54 -1.13 0.20 6.41
C ILE A 54 -0.62 -1.22 6.28
N ALA A 55 0.16 -1.49 5.23
CA ALA A 55 0.80 -2.79 5.02
C ALA A 55 1.91 -3.03 6.06
N ILE A 56 1.91 -4.22 6.66
CA ILE A 56 2.98 -4.71 7.54
C ILE A 56 3.73 -5.85 6.82
N THR A 57 5.05 -5.71 6.74
CA THR A 57 5.99 -6.72 6.24
C THR A 57 6.67 -7.45 7.41
N VAL A 58 7.57 -8.39 7.12
CA VAL A 58 8.34 -9.11 8.15
C VAL A 58 9.25 -8.19 8.97
N ASP A 59 9.66 -7.07 8.39
CA ASP A 59 10.53 -6.07 9.00
C ASP A 59 9.74 -4.96 9.72
N GLY A 60 8.41 -5.02 9.71
CA GLY A 60 7.51 -4.06 10.36
C GLY A 60 6.69 -3.27 9.36
N ASP A 61 6.72 -1.94 9.44
CA ASP A 61 5.98 -1.10 8.50
C ASP A 61 6.65 -1.13 7.13
N ALA A 62 5.84 -1.11 6.07
CA ALA A 62 6.38 -1.00 4.72
C ALA A 62 7.26 0.25 4.57
N VAL A 63 8.28 0.14 3.71
CA VAL A 63 9.20 1.23 3.39
C VAL A 63 8.47 2.48 2.89
N SER A 64 9.04 3.66 3.11
CA SER A 64 8.37 4.94 2.84
C SER A 64 7.99 5.19 1.38
N ASN A 65 8.66 4.50 0.44
CA ASN A 65 8.35 4.55 -0.99
C ASN A 65 7.49 3.36 -1.44
N CYS A 66 6.87 2.64 -0.51
CA CYS A 66 5.77 1.73 -0.80
C CYS A 66 4.54 2.54 -1.21
N ILE A 67 4.15 2.42 -2.47
CA ILE A 67 3.01 3.16 -3.05
C ILE A 67 1.75 2.31 -3.12
N GLY A 68 1.83 1.01 -2.84
CA GLY A 68 0.71 0.11 -3.03
C GLY A 68 1.04 -1.34 -2.74
N VAL A 69 0.17 -2.23 -3.22
CA VAL A 69 0.36 -3.67 -3.14
C VAL A 69 -0.01 -4.36 -4.44
N GLN A 70 0.69 -5.44 -4.74
CA GLN A 70 0.21 -6.47 -5.66
C GLN A 70 -0.73 -7.39 -4.90
N ASN A 71 -1.91 -7.59 -5.45
CA ASN A 71 -2.93 -8.51 -4.95
C ASN A 71 -2.58 -9.97 -5.33
N PRO A 72 -3.16 -10.97 -4.65
CA PRO A 72 -2.93 -12.39 -4.99
C PRO A 72 -3.30 -12.79 -6.43
N ASP A 73 -4.14 -12.01 -7.10
CA ASP A 73 -4.51 -12.20 -8.52
C ASP A 73 -3.58 -11.49 -9.52
N ASN A 74 -2.45 -10.94 -9.03
CA ASN A 74 -1.45 -10.15 -9.74
C ASN A 74 -1.86 -8.74 -10.17
N THR A 75 -3.09 -8.30 -9.87
CA THR A 75 -3.45 -6.88 -10.03
C THR A 75 -2.67 -6.03 -9.03
N VAL A 76 -2.50 -4.74 -9.33
CA VAL A 76 -1.74 -3.81 -8.47
C VAL A 76 -2.66 -2.70 -8.01
N THR A 77 -2.83 -2.55 -6.71
CA THR A 77 -3.56 -1.44 -6.09
C THR A 77 -2.56 -0.42 -5.57
N VAL A 78 -2.54 0.76 -6.19
CA VAL A 78 -1.78 1.92 -5.69
C VAL A 78 -2.65 2.66 -4.69
N PHE A 79 -2.12 2.91 -3.50
CA PHE A 79 -2.85 3.57 -2.43
C PHE A 79 -3.28 4.97 -2.87
N GLU A 80 -4.53 5.33 -2.56
CA GLU A 80 -5.11 6.65 -2.87
C GLU A 80 -5.23 7.00 -4.37
N GLU A 81 -4.85 6.09 -5.27
CA GLU A 81 -4.90 6.29 -6.72
C GLU A 81 -5.92 5.33 -7.38
N SER A 82 -5.44 4.21 -7.92
CA SER A 82 -6.24 3.29 -8.75
C SER A 82 -5.73 1.85 -8.63
N THR A 83 -6.45 0.93 -9.28
CA THR A 83 -6.01 -0.45 -9.48
C THR A 83 -5.65 -0.68 -10.95
N TYR A 84 -4.52 -1.33 -11.18
CA TYR A 84 -3.95 -1.69 -12.47
C TYR A 84 -4.00 -3.21 -12.64
N ALA A 85 -4.13 -3.70 -13.87
CA ALA A 85 -4.17 -5.13 -14.15
C ALA A 85 -2.83 -5.84 -13.91
N SER A 86 -1.71 -5.10 -13.91
CA SER A 86 -0.38 -5.66 -13.64
C SER A 86 0.64 -4.58 -13.25
N LEU A 87 1.78 -5.02 -12.71
CA LEU A 87 2.94 -4.15 -12.46
C LEU A 87 3.48 -3.49 -13.75
N ALA A 88 3.44 -4.21 -14.88
CA ALA A 88 3.89 -3.68 -16.17
C ALA A 88 3.00 -2.55 -16.68
N GLU A 89 1.68 -2.66 -16.45
CA GLU A 89 0.75 -1.58 -16.75
C GLU A 89 1.02 -0.35 -15.86
N LEU A 90 1.23 -0.56 -14.55
CA LEU A 90 1.62 0.52 -13.64
C LEU A 90 2.91 1.20 -14.09
N GLN A 91 3.96 0.43 -14.42
CA GLN A 91 5.23 0.95 -14.93
C GLN A 91 5.01 1.83 -16.19
N THR A 92 4.22 1.35 -17.14
CA THR A 92 3.93 2.08 -18.39
C THR A 92 3.13 3.36 -18.12
N ASN A 93 2.20 3.32 -17.16
CA ASN A 93 1.37 4.47 -16.80
C ASN A 93 2.18 5.55 -16.06
N ARG A 94 3.01 5.13 -15.09
CA ARG A 94 3.79 6.03 -14.24
C ARG A 94 5.03 6.58 -14.94
N TYR A 95 5.68 5.75 -15.76
CA TYR A 95 6.91 6.07 -16.48
C TYR A 95 6.82 5.66 -17.97
N PRO A 96 6.00 6.34 -18.79
CA PRO A 96 5.73 5.95 -20.18
C PRO A 96 6.95 6.04 -21.13
N ASN A 97 8.05 6.64 -20.69
CA ASN A 97 9.26 6.87 -21.50
C ASN A 97 10.56 6.41 -20.81
N ALA A 98 10.45 5.52 -19.81
CA ALA A 98 11.60 4.91 -19.16
C ALA A 98 12.10 3.68 -19.94
#